data_AF-A0A938AMF9-F1
#
_entry.id   AF-A0A938AMF9-F1
#
_cell.length_a   1.000
_cell.length_b   1.000
_cell.length_c   1.000
_cell.angle_alpha   90.00
_cell.angle_beta   90.00
_cell.angle_gamma   90.00
#
_symmetry.space_group_name_H-M   'P 1'
#
loop_
_entity.id
_entity.type
_entity.pdbx_description
1 polymer ?
#
loop_
_entity_poly.entity_id
_entity_poly.type
_entity_poly.pdbx_seq_one_letter_code
_entity_poly.pdbx_strand_id
1 'polypeptide(L)'
;MREWSLTADDPAVLTLAAEARFGVPDHADDQVWEAHLAGGDPPGMALWTSYGRRAHSMRLFPFVTLDGRRQTDPARFAEAPRVRHVLPNYLALASRPFPMLALTSEAWVPESHVLAGRLALTNLS
;
A
#
# COMPACT_ATOMS: atom_id res chain seq x y z
N MET A 1 13.23 -7.22 11.68
CA MET A 1 11.78 -7.07 11.43
C MET A 1 11.24 -8.43 11.03
N ARG A 2 10.06 -8.86 11.52
CA ARG A 2 9.46 -10.13 11.09
C ARG A 2 9.03 -10.02 9.63
N GLU A 3 9.29 -11.06 8.88
CA GLU A 3 8.79 -11.20 7.51
C GLU A 3 7.47 -11.97 7.51
N TRP A 4 6.53 -11.49 6.71
CA TRP A 4 5.19 -12.03 6.55
C TRP A 4 4.96 -12.48 5.10
N SER A 5 3.86 -13.19 4.89
CA SER A 5 3.38 -13.55 3.56
C SER A 5 1.84 -13.54 3.53
N LEU A 6 1.25 -12.47 4.06
CA LEU A 6 -0.21 -12.31 4.13
C LEU A 6 -0.78 -11.93 2.75
N THR A 7 -1.92 -12.48 2.40
CA THR A 7 -2.66 -12.18 1.16
C THR A 7 -3.93 -11.38 1.47
N ALA A 8 -4.71 -11.05 0.42
CA ALA A 8 -6.01 -10.39 0.56
C ALA A 8 -7.08 -11.27 1.25
N ASP A 9 -6.86 -12.58 1.32
CA ASP A 9 -7.78 -13.53 1.94
C ASP A 9 -7.52 -13.69 3.44
N ASP A 10 -6.36 -13.23 3.92
CA ASP A 10 -6.04 -13.26 5.34
C ASP A 10 -6.82 -12.16 6.09
N PRO A 11 -7.36 -12.46 7.28
CA PRO A 11 -8.05 -11.46 8.09
C PRO A 11 -7.06 -10.48 8.70
N ALA A 12 -6.71 -9.43 7.95
CA ALA A 12 -5.80 -8.38 8.38
C ALA A 12 -6.39 -7.00 8.07
N VAL A 13 -6.42 -6.13 9.08
CA VAL A 13 -6.66 -4.70 8.91
C VAL A 13 -5.29 -4.02 8.89
N LEU A 14 -4.91 -3.49 7.73
CA LEU A 14 -3.58 -2.92 7.49
C LEU A 14 -3.62 -1.40 7.64
N THR A 15 -3.62 -0.93 8.88
CA THR A 15 -3.68 0.50 9.19
C THR A 15 -2.29 1.10 9.37
N LEU A 16 -2.09 2.31 8.83
CA LEU A 16 -0.88 3.11 8.98
C LEU A 16 -1.24 4.48 9.56
N ALA A 17 -0.50 4.89 10.59
CA ALA A 17 -0.68 6.18 11.26
C ALA A 17 0.68 6.71 11.76
N ALA A 18 0.74 7.96 12.18
CA ALA A 18 1.97 8.52 12.72
C ALA A 18 2.34 7.82 14.04
N GLU A 19 3.62 7.56 14.23
CA GLU A 19 4.09 6.76 15.35
C GLU A 19 4.95 7.58 16.32
N ALA A 20 4.55 7.60 17.59
CA ALA A 20 5.13 8.44 18.63
C ALA A 20 6.61 8.19 18.95
N ARG A 21 7.21 7.08 18.49
CA ARG A 21 8.66 6.85 18.64
C ARG A 21 9.50 7.66 17.64
N PHE A 22 8.89 8.16 16.56
CA PHE A 22 9.56 8.90 15.49
C PHE A 22 9.20 10.40 15.46
N GLY A 23 8.29 10.86 16.32
CA GLY A 23 7.85 12.25 16.39
C GLY A 23 6.72 12.46 17.39
N VAL A 24 6.11 13.65 17.39
CA VAL A 24 4.92 13.97 18.19
C VAL A 24 3.70 13.93 17.28
N PRO A 25 2.84 12.89 17.35
CA PRO A 25 1.62 12.85 16.55
C PRO A 25 0.66 13.97 16.94
N ASP A 26 -0.03 14.53 15.95
CA ASP A 26 -1.18 15.40 16.19
C ASP A 26 -2.41 14.53 16.46
N HIS A 27 -2.69 14.25 17.73
CA HIS A 27 -3.85 13.42 18.09
C HIS A 27 -5.19 14.06 17.75
N ALA A 28 -5.25 15.37 17.50
CA ALA A 28 -6.47 16.05 17.06
C ALA A 28 -6.69 15.91 15.55
N ASP A 29 -5.63 15.64 14.78
CA ASP A 29 -5.70 15.53 13.32
C ASP A 29 -4.75 14.47 12.71
N ASP A 30 -4.75 13.25 13.25
CA ASP A 30 -3.94 12.17 12.69
C ASP A 30 -4.57 11.56 11.42
N GLN A 31 -3.89 11.69 10.29
CA GLN A 31 -4.32 11.09 9.04
C GLN A 31 -3.99 9.60 9.03
N VAL A 32 -5.00 8.81 9.38
CA VAL A 32 -4.94 7.36 9.34
C VAL A 32 -5.22 6.83 7.93
N TRP A 33 -4.38 5.91 7.47
CA TRP A 33 -4.49 5.24 6.18
C TRP A 33 -4.76 3.75 6.35
N GLU A 34 -5.51 3.18 5.43
CA GLU A 34 -5.75 1.73 5.34
C GLU A 34 -5.20 1.21 4.02
N ALA A 35 -4.43 0.13 4.06
CA ALA A 35 -3.94 -0.53 2.86
C ALA A 35 -4.89 -1.65 2.43
N HIS A 36 -5.38 -1.54 1.20
CA HIS A 36 -6.17 -2.57 0.54
C HIS A 36 -5.27 -3.31 -0.45
N LEU A 37 -5.25 -4.65 -0.39
CA LEU A 37 -4.43 -5.45 -1.31
C LEU A 37 -5.12 -5.71 -2.66
N ALA A 38 -6.44 -5.52 -2.73
CA ALA A 38 -7.26 -5.65 -3.93
C ALA A 38 -8.59 -4.90 -3.77
N GLY A 39 -9.37 -4.85 -4.86
CA GLY A 39 -10.71 -4.25 -4.89
C GLY A 39 -10.72 -2.76 -5.24
N GLY A 40 -11.86 -2.12 -4.99
CA GLY A 40 -12.13 -0.75 -5.43
C GLY A 40 -12.45 -0.62 -6.92
N ASP A 41 -12.77 0.61 -7.32
CA ASP A 41 -13.00 0.99 -8.72
C ASP A 41 -12.16 2.23 -9.08
N PRO A 42 -11.14 2.14 -9.95
CA PRO A 42 -10.68 0.91 -10.61
C PRO A 42 -10.07 -0.10 -9.62
N PRO A 43 -10.09 -1.41 -9.92
CA PRO A 43 -9.52 -2.44 -9.07
C PRO A 43 -7.99 -2.28 -8.96
N GLY A 44 -7.49 -2.31 -7.73
CA GLY A 44 -6.08 -2.03 -7.42
C GLY A 44 -5.68 -2.41 -5.99
N MET A 45 -4.38 -2.58 -5.77
CA MET A 45 -3.84 -2.33 -4.43
C MET A 45 -3.92 -0.82 -4.16
N ALA A 46 -4.21 -0.42 -2.94
CA ALA A 46 -4.41 0.98 -2.61
C ALA A 46 -4.07 1.33 -1.17
N LEU A 47 -3.71 2.58 -0.95
CA LEU A 47 -3.84 3.24 0.33
C LEU A 47 -5.09 4.10 0.28
N TRP A 48 -5.95 3.94 1.28
CA TRP A 48 -7.22 4.62 1.40
C TRP A 48 -7.27 5.44 2.68
N THR A 49 -7.92 6.60 2.62
CA THR A 49 -8.29 7.37 3.81
C THR A 49 -9.59 8.14 3.57
N SER A 50 -10.26 8.51 4.65
CA SER A 50 -11.36 9.48 4.65
C SER A 50 -10.94 10.84 5.21
N TYR A 51 -9.67 11.03 5.58
CA TYR A 51 -9.18 12.20 6.30
C TYR A 51 -10.01 12.53 7.55
N GLY A 52 -10.36 11.52 8.34
CA GLY A 52 -11.27 11.69 9.48
C GLY A 52 -12.68 12.09 9.05
N ARG A 53 -13.17 11.50 7.94
CA ARG A 53 -14.45 11.83 7.27
C ARG A 53 -14.56 13.23 6.66
N ARG A 54 -13.45 13.97 6.54
CA ARG A 54 -13.42 15.26 5.81
C ARG A 54 -13.49 15.06 4.30
N ALA A 55 -13.11 13.87 3.81
CA ALA A 55 -13.38 13.42 2.46
C ALA A 55 -14.26 12.17 2.51
N HIS A 56 -15.10 11.99 1.47
CA HIS A 56 -15.84 10.74 1.31
C HIS A 56 -14.88 9.55 1.09
N SER A 57 -13.87 9.75 0.25
CA SER A 57 -12.86 8.74 -0.08
C SER A 57 -11.66 9.40 -0.76
N MET A 58 -10.45 9.08 -0.30
CA MET A 58 -9.20 9.38 -0.98
C MET A 58 -8.45 8.06 -1.16
N ARG A 59 -8.02 7.77 -2.40
CA ARG A 59 -7.35 6.51 -2.72
C ARG A 59 -6.11 6.76 -3.57
N LEU A 60 -4.97 6.28 -3.09
CA LEU A 60 -3.71 6.26 -3.82
C LEU A 60 -3.43 4.82 -4.25
N PHE A 61 -3.34 4.58 -5.54
CA PHE A 61 -3.12 3.24 -6.09
C PHE A 61 -2.12 3.30 -7.25
N PRO A 62 -1.05 2.51 -7.21
CA PRO A 62 -0.09 2.46 -8.29
C PRO A 62 -0.67 1.69 -9.49
N PHE A 63 -0.09 1.90 -10.65
CA PHE A 63 -0.28 1.06 -11.82
C PHE A 63 1.03 0.92 -12.58
N VAL A 64 1.19 -0.21 -13.26
CA VAL A 64 2.36 -0.46 -14.12
C VAL A 64 1.88 -0.64 -15.55
N THR A 65 2.59 -0.02 -16.50
CA THR A 65 2.30 -0.17 -17.93
C THR A 65 3.51 -0.81 -18.61
N LEU A 66 3.27 -1.87 -19.37
CA LEU A 66 4.28 -2.57 -20.18
C LEU A 66 3.69 -2.84 -21.56
N ASP A 67 4.39 -2.44 -22.62
CA ASP A 67 3.96 -2.61 -24.02
C ASP A 67 2.52 -2.14 -24.28
N GLY A 68 2.15 -0.98 -23.73
CA GLY A 68 0.81 -0.41 -23.85
C GLY A 68 -0.28 -1.11 -23.00
N ARG A 69 0.04 -2.23 -22.35
CA ARG A 69 -0.87 -2.90 -21.41
C ARG A 69 -0.69 -2.33 -20.01
N ARG A 70 -1.73 -1.66 -19.50
CA ARG A 70 -1.80 -1.17 -18.12
C ARG A 70 -2.35 -2.25 -17.20
N GLN A 71 -1.66 -2.49 -16.10
CA GLN A 71 -2.04 -3.44 -15.06
C GLN A 71 -2.22 -2.69 -13.73
N THR A 72 -3.47 -2.71 -13.24
CA THR A 72 -3.86 -2.15 -11.92
C THR A 72 -4.45 -3.25 -11.04
N ASP A 73 -5.25 -4.12 -11.64
CA ASP A 73 -6.02 -5.18 -10.98
C ASP A 73 -5.11 -6.31 -10.46
N PRO A 74 -5.00 -6.48 -9.13
CA PRO A 74 -4.22 -7.56 -8.51
C PRO A 74 -4.61 -8.96 -8.97
N ALA A 75 -5.88 -9.16 -9.38
CA ALA A 75 -6.35 -10.45 -9.86
C ALA A 75 -5.75 -10.86 -11.20
N ARG A 76 -5.16 -9.93 -11.96
CA ARG A 76 -4.47 -10.23 -13.24
C ARG A 76 -2.94 -10.09 -13.14
N PHE A 77 -2.40 -9.90 -11.94
CA PHE A 77 -0.96 -9.90 -11.72
C PHE A 77 -0.41 -11.33 -11.91
N ALA A 78 0.85 -11.45 -12.32
CA ALA A 78 1.56 -12.74 -12.31
C ALA A 78 1.70 -13.28 -10.87
N GLU A 79 1.93 -12.39 -9.90
CA GLU A 79 1.80 -12.68 -8.47
C GLU A 79 1.04 -11.56 -7.78
N ALA A 80 -0.07 -11.92 -7.12
CA ALA A 80 -0.87 -10.99 -6.35
C ALA A 80 -0.05 -10.39 -5.17
N PRO A 81 -0.44 -9.21 -4.67
CA PRO A 81 0.24 -8.54 -3.58
C PRO A 81 0.28 -9.36 -2.31
N ARG A 82 1.46 -9.42 -1.69
CA ARG A 82 1.68 -10.04 -0.38
C ARG A 82 2.32 -9.05 0.57
N VAL A 83 1.82 -9.00 1.80
CA VAL A 83 2.45 -8.22 2.88
C VAL A 83 3.74 -8.90 3.29
N ARG A 84 4.88 -8.20 3.15
CA ARG A 84 6.20 -8.65 3.63
C ARG A 84 6.50 -8.08 5.00
N HIS A 85 6.17 -6.82 5.22
CA HIS A 85 6.38 -6.13 6.49
C HIS A 85 5.19 -5.26 6.81
N VAL A 86 4.79 -5.25 8.07
CA VAL A 86 3.75 -4.37 8.60
C VAL A 86 4.15 -3.91 10.01
N LEU A 87 4.06 -2.60 10.22
CA LEU A 87 4.31 -1.86 11.45
C LEU A 87 3.23 -0.77 11.56
N PRO A 88 3.06 -0.13 12.74
CA PRO A 88 2.06 0.93 12.92
C PRO A 88 2.18 2.10 11.92
N ASN A 89 3.39 2.43 11.46
CA ASN A 89 3.63 3.50 10.50
C ASN A 89 4.28 3.07 9.19
N TYR A 90 4.49 1.77 8.94
CA TYR A 90 5.17 1.29 7.74
C TYR A 90 4.57 -0.02 7.21
N LEU A 91 4.45 -0.10 5.89
CA LEU A 91 4.01 -1.28 5.16
C LEU A 91 4.92 -1.53 3.96
N ALA A 92 5.24 -2.79 3.72
CA ALA A 92 5.88 -3.24 2.48
C ALA A 92 5.09 -4.38 1.86
N LEU A 93 4.75 -4.20 0.59
CA LEU A 93 4.07 -5.19 -0.25
C LEU A 93 5.02 -5.65 -1.35
N ALA A 94 5.00 -6.94 -1.65
CA ALA A 94 5.64 -7.51 -2.83
C ALA A 94 4.57 -8.04 -3.79
N SER A 95 4.73 -7.77 -5.08
CA SER A 95 3.84 -8.28 -6.14
C SER A 95 4.58 -8.40 -7.47
N ARG A 96 3.99 -9.09 -8.45
CA ARG A 96 4.49 -9.11 -9.82
C ARG A 96 3.38 -8.74 -10.80
N PRO A 97 3.26 -7.45 -11.20
CA PRO A 97 2.24 -7.04 -12.17
C PRO A 97 2.42 -7.73 -13.52
N PHE A 98 3.66 -8.03 -13.91
CA PHE A 98 4.01 -8.82 -15.08
C PHE A 98 5.03 -9.89 -14.70
N PRO A 99 5.14 -11.02 -15.43
CA PRO A 99 6.10 -12.07 -15.09
C PRO A 99 7.55 -11.57 -15.00
N MET A 100 7.96 -10.62 -15.84
CA MET A 100 9.33 -10.08 -15.85
C MET A 100 9.58 -8.94 -14.86
N LEU A 101 8.57 -8.48 -14.11
CA LEU A 101 8.69 -7.30 -13.26
C LEU A 101 8.31 -7.64 -11.81
N ALA A 102 9.29 -7.57 -10.91
CA ALA A 102 9.03 -7.53 -9.47
C ALA A 102 8.73 -6.09 -9.04
N LEU A 103 7.65 -5.91 -8.30
CA LEU A 103 7.27 -4.64 -7.70
C LEU A 103 7.32 -4.77 -6.17
N THR A 104 8.09 -3.90 -5.54
CA THR A 104 8.00 -3.62 -4.10
C THR A 104 7.33 -2.28 -3.90
N SER A 105 6.19 -2.28 -3.22
CA SER A 105 5.43 -1.08 -2.87
C SER A 105 5.53 -0.84 -1.38
N GLU A 106 6.09 0.30 -0.98
CA GLU A 106 6.21 0.71 0.41
C GLU A 106 5.44 1.98 0.67
N ALA A 107 4.94 2.07 1.89
CA ALA A 107 4.25 3.24 2.41
C ALA A 107 4.66 3.45 3.86
N TRP A 108 4.84 4.70 4.25
CA TRP A 108 5.02 5.06 5.66
C TRP A 108 4.47 6.43 6.01
N VAL A 109 4.12 6.59 7.28
CA VAL A 109 3.56 7.82 7.84
C VAL A 109 4.61 8.44 8.78
N PRO A 110 5.46 9.36 8.29
CA PRO A 110 6.50 9.98 9.11
C PRO A 110 5.93 10.98 10.14
N GLU A 111 4.79 11.61 9.84
CA GLU A 111 4.09 12.56 10.70
C GLU A 111 2.59 12.53 10.39
N SER A 112 1.76 13.09 11.28
CA SER A 112 0.29 12.97 11.24
C SER A 112 -0.37 13.46 9.95
N HIS A 113 0.29 14.31 9.18
CA HIS A 113 -0.28 14.92 7.98
C HIS A 113 0.44 14.50 6.69
N VAL A 114 1.33 13.52 6.76
CA VAL A 114 2.16 13.10 5.62
C VAL A 114 2.08 11.60 5.43
N LEU A 115 1.80 11.21 4.19
CA LEU A 115 2.05 9.87 3.71
C LEU A 115 3.21 9.92 2.71
N ALA A 116 4.23 9.11 2.97
CA ALA A 116 5.34 8.89 2.06
C ALA A 116 5.29 7.46 1.51
N GLY A 117 5.97 7.24 0.39
CA GLY A 117 5.99 5.92 -0.22
C GLY A 117 7.11 5.76 -1.24
N ARG A 118 7.37 4.51 -1.59
CA ARG A 118 8.35 4.13 -2.61
C ARG A 118 7.81 2.97 -3.43
N LEU A 119 7.99 3.06 -4.75
CA LEU A 119 7.74 1.97 -5.68
C LEU A 119 9.09 1.58 -6.27
N ALA A 120 9.54 0.35 -6.01
CA ALA A 120 10.75 -0.21 -6.60
C ALA A 120 10.35 -1.28 -7.61
N LEU A 121 10.72 -1.07 -8.87
CA LEU A 121 10.47 -1.99 -9.97
C LEU A 121 11.80 -2.61 -10.40
N THR A 122 11.88 -3.93 -10.31
CA THR A 122 13.08 -4.69 -10.69
C THR A 122 12.77 -5.55 -11.91
N ASN A 123 13.57 -5.42 -12.96
CA ASN A 123 13.52 -6.32 -14.09
C ASN A 123 14.15 -7.66 -13.71
N LEU A 124 13.42 -8.75 -13.94
CA LEU A 124 13.82 -10.13 -13.62
C LEU A 124 14.30 -10.92 -14.86
N SER A 125 14.31 -10.30 -16.05
CA SER A 125 14.81 -10.92 -17.28
C SER A 125 16.34 -10.94 -17.32
#